data_AF-A0A7Y4T8H0-F1
#
_entry.id   AF-A0A7Y4T8H0-F1
#
_cell.length_a   1.000
_cell.length_b   1.000
_cell.length_c   1.000
_cell.angle_alpha   90.00
_cell.angle_beta   90.00
_cell.angle_gamma   90.00
#
_symmetry.space_group_name_H-M   'P 1'
#
loop_
_entity.id
_entity.type
_entity.pdbx_description
1 polymer ?
#
loop_
_entity_poly.entity_id
_entity_poly.type
_entity_poly.pdbx_seq_one_letter_code
_entity_poly.pdbx_strand_id
1 'polypeptide(L)'
;MHNVVKIIISFYFILACNPVKKLSDLKSKDCGNFTIGMIEAKRLLNDQEKAKLEEQGILIQEFLFETVYQGIWKNSWNTKKLNTTPIRKLKEYKSEDKVSEGIILKEIAEDNTPCNLIVQSIIEIDDVELSSFGKVVNYKNKYYRIETQKKYIDDIAQHPCVKHVSLMKSLDIPDIKN
;
A
#
# COMPACT_ATOMS: atom_id res chain seq x y z
N MET A 1 10.55 68.94 -15.29
CA MET A 1 10.86 67.56 -15.68
C MET A 1 11.00 66.73 -14.41
N HIS A 2 10.00 65.91 -14.10
CA HIS A 2 9.99 65.04 -12.91
C HIS A 2 10.24 63.60 -13.37
N ASN A 3 11.37 63.01 -12.99
CA ASN A 3 11.65 61.59 -13.20
C ASN A 3 11.27 60.83 -11.92
N VAL A 4 10.10 60.21 -11.95
CA VAL A 4 9.64 59.27 -10.94
C VAL A 4 10.23 57.90 -11.29
N VAL A 5 11.28 57.49 -10.59
CA VAL A 5 11.81 56.12 -10.66
C VAL A 5 10.88 55.21 -9.85
N LYS A 6 9.99 54.51 -10.54
CA LYS A 6 9.19 53.42 -9.97
C LYS A 6 10.09 52.18 -9.79
N ILE A 7 10.48 51.90 -8.56
CA ILE A 7 11.06 50.61 -8.17
C ILE A 7 9.91 49.63 -7.99
N ILE A 8 9.69 48.75 -8.97
CA ILE A 8 8.77 47.62 -8.86
C ILE A 8 9.52 46.49 -8.16
N ILE A 9 9.23 46.30 -6.87
CA ILE A 9 9.67 45.14 -6.09
C ILE A 9 8.75 43.97 -6.49
N SER A 10 9.24 43.06 -7.33
CA SER A 10 8.54 41.83 -7.66
C SER A 10 9.01 40.72 -6.74
N PHE A 11 8.37 40.60 -5.57
CA PHE A 11 8.51 39.44 -4.67
C PHE A 11 7.80 38.23 -5.33
N TYR A 12 8.56 37.42 -6.07
CA TYR A 12 8.10 36.09 -6.48
C TYR A 12 8.18 35.13 -5.27
N PHE A 13 7.16 35.16 -4.42
CA PHE A 13 6.86 34.03 -3.56
C PHE A 13 6.28 32.91 -4.44
N ILE A 14 7.15 32.08 -5.02
CA ILE A 14 6.74 30.77 -5.52
C ILE A 14 6.57 29.88 -4.29
N LEU A 15 5.42 30.03 -3.62
CA LEU A 15 4.90 28.96 -2.79
C LEU A 15 4.56 27.82 -3.74
N ALA A 16 5.52 26.93 -3.95
CA ALA A 16 5.26 25.61 -4.49
C ALA A 16 4.40 24.85 -3.46
N CYS A 17 3.11 25.18 -3.41
CA CYS A 17 2.08 24.32 -2.86
C CYS A 17 2.00 23.11 -3.77
N ASN A 18 2.91 22.16 -3.59
CA ASN A 18 2.67 20.81 -4.07
C ASN A 18 1.38 20.36 -3.39
N PRO A 19 0.27 20.14 -4.13
CA PRO A 19 -0.96 19.68 -3.52
C PRO A 19 -0.62 18.40 -2.77
N VAL A 20 -0.92 18.36 -1.48
CA VAL A 20 -0.74 17.17 -0.67
C VAL A 20 -1.66 16.12 -1.29
N LYS A 21 -1.11 15.29 -2.19
CA LYS A 21 -1.85 14.16 -2.76
C LYS A 21 -2.40 13.37 -1.58
N LYS A 22 -3.73 13.25 -1.53
CA LYS A 22 -4.40 12.37 -0.58
C LYS A 22 -3.96 10.95 -0.89
N LEU A 23 -3.64 10.19 0.15
CA LEU A 23 -3.23 8.80 -0.02
C LEU A 23 -4.40 7.93 -0.53
N SER A 24 -5.64 8.41 -0.42
CA SER A 24 -6.80 7.80 -1.06
C SER A 24 -6.76 7.85 -2.61
N ASP A 25 -6.00 8.77 -3.22
CA ASP A 25 -5.96 8.99 -4.69
C ASP A 25 -4.72 8.36 -5.37
N LEU A 26 -4.06 7.40 -4.72
CA LEU A 26 -2.82 6.79 -5.21
C LEU A 26 -3.02 5.95 -6.48
N LYS A 27 -2.01 5.96 -7.36
CA LYS A 27 -1.92 5.14 -8.58
C LYS A 27 -0.76 4.17 -8.51
N SER A 28 -0.73 3.10 -9.33
CA SER A 28 0.34 2.08 -9.29
C SER A 28 1.76 2.68 -9.32
N LYS A 29 1.99 3.71 -10.14
CA LYS A 29 3.29 4.41 -10.17
C LYS A 29 3.75 5.04 -8.84
N ASP A 30 2.83 5.27 -7.90
CA ASP A 30 3.12 5.85 -6.59
C ASP A 30 3.46 4.76 -5.54
N CYS A 31 3.39 3.45 -5.87
CA CYS A 31 3.64 2.32 -4.95
C CYS A 31 4.96 2.46 -4.17
N GLY A 32 6.04 2.91 -4.82
CA GLY A 32 7.35 3.06 -4.19
C GLY A 32 7.45 4.23 -3.19
N ASN A 33 6.44 5.10 -3.10
CA ASN A 33 6.48 6.29 -2.24
C ASN A 33 5.82 6.08 -0.86
N PHE A 34 5.22 4.91 -0.65
CA PHE A 34 4.55 4.57 0.60
C PHE A 34 4.94 3.20 1.12
N THR A 35 4.76 3.02 2.41
CA THR A 35 4.93 1.77 3.13
C THR A 35 3.56 1.25 3.53
N ILE A 36 3.37 -0.07 3.48
CA ILE A 36 2.18 -0.75 4.00
C ILE A 36 2.55 -1.40 5.33
N GLY A 37 1.65 -1.33 6.31
CA GLY A 37 1.79 -2.17 7.47
C GLY A 37 0.82 -1.86 8.58
N MET A 38 1.26 -2.17 9.80
CA MET A 38 0.50 -2.01 11.02
C MET A 38 0.77 -0.65 11.65
N ILE A 39 -0.32 0.00 12.06
CA ILE A 39 -0.34 1.28 12.74
C ILE A 39 -0.91 1.05 14.14
N GLU A 40 -0.07 1.17 15.15
CA GLU A 40 -0.49 1.13 16.55
C GLU A 40 -0.73 2.56 17.02
N ALA A 41 -1.95 2.86 17.41
CA ALA A 41 -2.35 4.13 17.99
C ALA A 41 -2.25 4.11 19.52
N LYS A 42 -2.18 5.29 20.13
CA LYS A 42 -2.18 5.44 21.59
C LYS A 42 -3.56 5.14 22.20
N ARG A 43 -4.60 5.25 21.37
CA ARG A 43 -6.02 5.03 21.69
C ARG A 43 -6.80 4.80 20.39
N LEU A 44 -8.08 4.47 20.52
CA LEU A 44 -9.00 4.45 19.40
C LEU A 44 -9.03 5.81 18.68
N LEU A 45 -8.87 5.77 17.36
CA LEU A 45 -8.89 6.92 16.47
C LEU A 45 -10.32 7.20 16.02
N ASN A 46 -10.80 8.42 16.22
CA ASN A 46 -12.06 8.88 15.63
C ASN A 46 -11.84 9.36 14.18
N ASP A 47 -12.93 9.62 13.44
CA ASP A 47 -12.83 9.93 12.01
C ASP A 47 -12.13 11.26 11.72
N GLN A 48 -12.26 12.25 12.61
CA GLN A 48 -11.54 13.52 12.47
C GLN A 48 -10.02 13.31 12.60
N GLU A 49 -9.60 12.42 13.48
CA GLU A 49 -8.18 12.08 13.65
C GLU A 49 -7.65 11.30 12.46
N LYS A 50 -8.42 10.34 11.93
CA LYS A 50 -8.06 9.60 10.71
C LYS A 50 -7.88 10.58 9.54
N ALA A 51 -8.78 11.55 9.37
CA ALA A 51 -8.66 12.56 8.32
C ALA A 51 -7.40 13.44 8.49
N LYS A 52 -7.11 13.90 9.72
CA LYS A 52 -5.88 14.66 10.00
C LYS A 52 -4.61 13.83 9.75
N LEU A 53 -4.62 12.55 10.09
CA LEU A 53 -3.51 11.65 9.79
C LEU A 53 -3.32 11.51 8.29
N GLU A 54 -4.41 11.41 7.51
CA GLU A 54 -4.35 11.33 6.05
C GLU A 54 -3.72 12.56 5.42
N GLU A 55 -4.13 13.75 5.86
CA GLU A 55 -3.50 15.03 5.46
C GLU A 55 -2.00 15.05 5.78
N GLN A 56 -1.60 14.42 6.88
CA GLN A 56 -0.20 14.31 7.27
C GLN A 56 0.55 13.18 6.55
N GLY A 57 -0.14 12.35 5.76
CA GLY A 57 0.42 11.25 4.98
C GLY A 57 0.38 9.87 5.65
N ILE A 58 -0.61 9.61 6.51
CA ILE A 58 -0.97 8.27 7.02
C ILE A 58 -2.44 8.00 6.70
N LEU A 59 -2.73 6.96 5.93
CA LEU A 59 -4.09 6.52 5.66
C LEU A 59 -4.40 5.26 6.46
N ILE A 60 -5.42 5.34 7.33
CA ILE A 60 -6.01 4.18 8.00
C ILE A 60 -6.93 3.47 7.02
N GLN A 61 -6.76 2.16 6.84
CA GLN A 61 -7.56 1.37 5.89
C GLN A 61 -8.51 0.41 6.59
N GLU A 62 -8.02 -0.29 7.60
CA GLU A 62 -8.76 -1.36 8.26
C GLU A 62 -8.46 -1.37 9.75
N PHE A 63 -9.50 -1.58 10.55
CA PHE A 63 -9.35 -1.84 11.97
C PHE A 63 -9.05 -3.31 12.18
N LEU A 64 -7.96 -3.62 12.89
CA LEU A 64 -7.61 -5.01 13.19
C LEU A 64 -8.15 -5.39 14.57
N PHE A 65 -7.71 -4.67 15.62
CA PHE A 65 -8.16 -4.89 16.99
C PHE A 65 -7.68 -3.75 17.90
N GLU A 66 -8.41 -3.45 18.97
CA GLU A 66 -8.08 -2.45 19.99
C GLU A 66 -7.63 -1.08 19.45
N THR A 67 -6.32 -0.83 19.41
CA THR A 67 -5.70 0.41 18.94
C THR A 67 -4.82 0.17 17.72
N VAL A 68 -4.97 -1.01 17.09
CA VAL A 68 -4.17 -1.51 16.00
C VAL A 68 -4.98 -1.49 14.71
N TYR A 69 -4.39 -0.86 13.70
CA TYR A 69 -4.97 -0.69 12.38
C TYR A 69 -4.00 -1.19 11.32
N GLN A 70 -4.55 -1.61 10.18
CA GLN A 70 -3.78 -1.66 8.96
C GLN A 70 -3.87 -0.31 8.25
N GLY A 71 -2.76 0.13 7.69
CA GLY A 71 -2.78 1.29 6.80
C GLY A 71 -1.54 1.43 5.95
N ILE A 72 -1.45 2.60 5.32
CA ILE A 72 -0.31 2.99 4.51
C ILE A 72 0.19 4.37 4.94
N TRP A 73 1.48 4.62 4.78
CA TRP A 73 2.08 5.91 5.10
C TRP A 73 3.18 6.29 4.12
N LYS A 74 3.35 7.58 3.88
CA LYS A 74 4.45 8.09 3.05
C LYS A 74 5.79 7.71 3.68
N ASN A 75 6.77 7.29 2.89
CA ASN A 75 8.10 6.89 3.39
C ASN A 75 8.79 8.00 4.21
N SER A 76 8.44 9.26 3.97
CA SER A 76 8.89 10.41 4.76
C SER A 76 8.47 10.38 6.24
N TRP A 77 7.55 9.51 6.64
CA TRP A 77 7.14 9.38 8.05
C TRP A 77 8.22 8.78 8.95
N ASN A 78 9.20 8.08 8.37
CA ASN A 78 10.31 7.49 9.12
C ASN A 78 11.15 8.56 9.86
N THR A 79 11.06 9.83 9.46
CA THR A 79 11.76 10.95 10.11
C THR A 79 10.88 11.80 11.01
N LYS A 80 9.56 11.53 11.09
CA LYS A 80 8.63 12.30 11.92
C LYS A 80 8.66 11.85 13.38
N LYS A 81 8.48 12.80 14.29
CA LYS A 81 8.34 12.51 15.72
C LYS A 81 6.92 11.99 16.01
N LEU A 82 6.77 10.70 16.26
CA LEU A 82 5.46 10.08 16.56
C LEU A 82 4.87 10.53 17.91
N ASN A 83 5.71 11.03 18.83
CA ASN A 83 5.23 11.48 20.13
C ASN A 83 4.21 12.65 20.03
N THR A 84 4.27 13.47 18.98
CA THR A 84 3.33 14.58 18.73
C THR A 84 2.07 14.16 17.99
N THR A 85 1.90 12.89 17.65
CA THR A 85 0.73 12.36 16.92
C THR A 85 -0.04 11.38 17.80
N PRO A 86 -1.28 10.99 17.46
CA PRO A 86 -1.97 9.92 18.17
C PRO A 86 -1.36 8.53 17.89
N ILE A 87 -0.34 8.42 17.04
CA ILE A 87 0.34 7.17 16.69
C ILE A 87 1.39 6.84 17.74
N ARG A 88 1.43 5.57 18.16
CA ARG A 88 2.46 5.02 19.04
C ARG A 88 3.57 4.38 18.23
N LYS A 89 3.24 3.58 17.22
CA LYS A 89 4.20 2.79 16.45
C LYS A 89 3.71 2.56 15.01
N LEU A 90 4.66 2.54 14.08
CA LEU A 90 4.47 2.06 12.71
C LEU A 90 5.35 0.82 12.54
N LYS A 91 4.77 -0.29 12.05
CA LYS A 91 5.49 -1.52 11.74
C LYS A 91 5.20 -1.87 10.28
N GLU A 92 6.21 -1.75 9.44
CA GLU A 92 6.16 -2.22 8.06
C GLU A 92 5.86 -3.73 8.00
N TYR A 93 5.03 -4.12 7.03
CA TYR A 93 4.83 -5.53 6.71
C TYR A 93 5.96 -6.03 5.81
N LYS A 94 6.59 -7.12 6.27
CA LYS A 94 7.49 -7.90 5.44
C LYS A 94 6.70 -8.86 4.56
N SER A 95 7.36 -9.52 3.61
CA SER A 95 6.68 -10.49 2.75
C SER A 95 6.03 -11.62 3.56
N GLU A 96 6.65 -12.03 4.68
CA GLU A 96 6.06 -13.05 5.58
C GLU A 96 4.76 -12.59 6.25
N ASP A 97 4.63 -11.29 6.56
CA ASP A 97 3.40 -10.74 7.15
C ASP A 97 2.26 -10.64 6.10
N LYS A 98 2.58 -10.76 4.80
CA LYS A 98 1.63 -10.62 3.68
C LYS A 98 1.14 -11.95 3.12
N VAL A 99 1.60 -13.10 3.62
CA VAL A 99 1.18 -14.42 3.13
C VAL A 99 0.30 -15.14 4.16
N SER A 100 -0.65 -15.96 3.68
CA SER A 100 -1.52 -16.81 4.53
C SER A 100 -1.54 -18.28 4.06
N GLU A 101 -2.41 -19.10 4.65
CA GLU A 101 -2.65 -20.50 4.25
C GLU A 101 -1.42 -21.42 4.38
N GLY A 102 -0.61 -21.22 5.42
CA GLY A 102 0.53 -22.09 5.72
C GLY A 102 1.70 -21.93 4.77
N ILE A 103 1.73 -20.85 3.98
CA ILE A 103 2.90 -20.49 3.16
C ILE A 103 4.08 -20.18 4.08
N ILE A 104 5.14 -20.99 3.99
CA ILE A 104 6.43 -20.72 4.62
C ILE A 104 7.40 -20.36 3.51
N LEU A 105 7.66 -19.06 3.30
CA LEU A 105 8.43 -18.55 2.16
C LEU A 105 9.78 -19.25 1.96
N LYS A 106 10.48 -19.54 3.06
CA LYS A 106 11.78 -20.23 3.04
C LYS A 106 11.72 -21.65 2.48
N GLU A 107 10.59 -22.34 2.60
CA GLU A 107 10.42 -23.72 2.14
C GLU A 107 10.05 -23.78 0.65
N ILE A 108 9.59 -22.66 0.07
CA ILE A 108 9.04 -22.63 -1.28
C ILE A 108 9.88 -21.84 -2.29
N ALA A 109 10.98 -21.23 -1.86
CA ALA A 109 11.85 -20.39 -2.71
C ALA A 109 12.34 -21.08 -3.99
N GLU A 110 12.44 -22.42 -3.98
CA GLU A 110 12.85 -23.23 -5.14
C GLU A 110 11.73 -24.19 -5.61
N ASP A 111 10.53 -24.09 -5.03
CA ASP A 111 9.40 -24.97 -5.36
C ASP A 111 8.76 -24.54 -6.69
N ASN A 112 8.99 -25.33 -7.74
CA ASN A 112 8.45 -25.10 -9.08
C ASN A 112 7.02 -25.61 -9.26
N THR A 113 6.39 -26.14 -8.20
CA THR A 113 5.01 -26.66 -8.25
C THR A 113 4.05 -25.56 -8.69
N PRO A 114 3.22 -25.79 -9.72
CA PRO A 114 2.18 -24.85 -10.11
C PRO A 114 1.17 -24.60 -9.00
N CYS A 115 0.70 -23.37 -8.87
CA CYS A 115 -0.32 -22.99 -7.91
C CYS A 115 -1.22 -21.88 -8.46
N ASN A 116 -2.36 -21.70 -7.80
CA ASN A 116 -3.26 -20.58 -8.01
C ASN A 116 -3.17 -19.67 -6.79
N LEU A 117 -2.97 -18.38 -7.02
CA LEU A 117 -2.90 -17.38 -5.96
C LEU A 117 -4.06 -16.40 -6.06
N ILE A 118 -4.55 -15.97 -4.91
CA ILE A 118 -5.30 -14.72 -4.76
C ILE A 118 -4.31 -13.67 -4.27
N VAL A 119 -4.19 -12.58 -5.01
CA VAL A 119 -3.37 -11.41 -4.66
C VAL A 119 -4.30 -10.23 -4.41
N GLN A 120 -4.24 -9.69 -3.20
CA GLN A 120 -4.94 -8.45 -2.84
C GLN A 120 -3.95 -7.29 -2.88
N SER A 121 -4.38 -6.18 -3.46
CA SER A 121 -3.59 -4.96 -3.58
C SER A 121 -4.28 -3.76 -2.92
N ILE A 122 -3.49 -2.74 -2.60
CA ILE A 122 -3.99 -1.49 -2.01
C ILE A 122 -4.67 -0.60 -3.04
N ILE A 123 -4.15 -0.63 -4.26
CA ILE A 123 -4.60 0.08 -5.44
C ILE A 123 -4.51 -0.86 -6.63
N GLU A 124 -5.19 -0.51 -7.72
CA GLU A 124 -5.09 -1.26 -8.96
C GLU A 124 -3.65 -1.24 -9.48
N ILE A 125 -3.09 -2.43 -9.65
CA ILE A 125 -1.79 -2.74 -10.24
C ILE A 125 -2.02 -3.03 -11.73
N ASP A 126 -1.10 -2.57 -12.59
CA ASP A 126 -1.15 -2.88 -14.01
C ASP A 126 -0.94 -4.38 -14.23
N ASP A 127 -1.79 -5.01 -15.04
CA ASP A 127 -1.72 -6.44 -15.34
C ASP A 127 -0.35 -6.83 -15.93
N VAL A 128 0.32 -5.92 -16.64
CA VAL A 128 1.67 -6.15 -17.19
C VAL A 128 2.69 -6.39 -16.07
N GLU A 129 2.59 -5.66 -14.95
CA GLU A 129 3.49 -5.81 -13.80
C GLU A 129 3.31 -7.17 -13.11
N LEU A 130 2.06 -7.63 -12.96
CA LEU A 130 1.79 -8.94 -12.34
C LEU A 130 2.07 -10.11 -13.30
N SER A 131 1.98 -9.87 -14.61
CA SER A 131 2.21 -10.90 -15.64
C SER A 131 3.66 -11.39 -15.69
N SER A 132 4.62 -10.66 -15.11
CA SER A 132 6.00 -11.14 -14.99
C SER A 132 6.13 -12.32 -14.03
N PHE A 133 5.18 -12.49 -13.11
CA PHE A 133 5.21 -13.57 -12.12
C PHE A 133 4.34 -14.77 -12.52
N GLY A 134 3.47 -14.64 -13.52
CA GLY A 134 2.55 -15.70 -13.91
C GLY A 134 1.43 -15.17 -14.80
N LYS A 135 0.44 -16.02 -15.09
CA LYS A 135 -0.71 -15.62 -15.89
C LYS A 135 -1.81 -15.05 -14.99
N VAL A 136 -2.16 -13.78 -15.20
CA VAL A 136 -3.34 -13.17 -14.57
C VAL A 136 -4.59 -13.73 -15.24
N VAL A 137 -5.42 -14.44 -14.46
CA VAL A 137 -6.63 -15.12 -14.96
C VAL A 137 -7.87 -14.24 -14.85
N ASN A 138 -7.94 -13.44 -13.78
CA ASN A 138 -9.05 -12.54 -13.50
C ASN A 138 -8.58 -11.42 -12.57
N TYR A 139 -9.17 -10.24 -12.69
CA TYR A 139 -9.01 -9.15 -11.75
C TYR A 139 -10.36 -8.47 -11.47
N LYS A 140 -10.63 -8.17 -10.20
CA LYS A 140 -11.80 -7.39 -9.80
C LYS A 140 -11.55 -6.70 -8.46
N ASN A 141 -11.84 -5.41 -8.39
CA ASN A 141 -11.80 -4.64 -7.13
C ASN A 141 -10.49 -4.82 -6.33
N LYS A 142 -9.33 -4.74 -7.01
CA LYS A 142 -7.98 -4.89 -6.40
C LYS A 142 -7.61 -6.31 -5.96
N TYR A 143 -8.40 -7.30 -6.33
CA TYR A 143 -8.07 -8.72 -6.21
C TYR A 143 -7.70 -9.28 -7.58
N TYR A 144 -6.63 -10.06 -7.61
CA TYR A 144 -6.10 -10.71 -8.80
C TYR A 144 -6.00 -12.21 -8.56
N ARG A 145 -6.42 -13.00 -9.54
CA ARG A 145 -6.13 -14.43 -9.58
C ARG A 145 -4.94 -14.66 -10.50
N ILE A 146 -3.89 -15.28 -9.98
CA ILE A 146 -2.66 -15.54 -10.74
C ILE A 146 -2.37 -17.04 -10.75
N GLU A 147 -2.21 -17.60 -11.94
CA GLU A 147 -1.63 -18.93 -12.17
C GLU A 147 -0.11 -18.81 -12.26
N THR A 148 0.62 -19.41 -11.32
CA THR A 148 2.08 -19.25 -11.19
C THR A 148 2.74 -20.51 -10.61
N GLN A 149 4.04 -20.44 -10.32
CA GLN A 149 4.81 -21.42 -9.55
C GLN A 149 5.06 -20.87 -8.14
N LYS A 150 5.08 -21.75 -7.14
CA LYS A 150 5.23 -21.33 -5.74
C LYS A 150 6.48 -20.50 -5.46
N LYS A 151 7.60 -20.74 -6.15
CA LYS A 151 8.83 -19.93 -6.02
C LYS A 151 8.63 -18.43 -6.20
N TYR A 152 7.61 -17.99 -6.95
CA TYR A 152 7.34 -16.57 -7.18
C TYR A 152 6.49 -15.91 -6.09
N ILE A 153 6.02 -16.66 -5.09
CA ILE A 153 5.14 -16.11 -4.04
C ILE A 153 5.84 -15.00 -3.24
N ASP A 154 7.13 -15.17 -2.92
CA ASP A 154 7.88 -14.14 -2.18
C ASP A 154 8.02 -12.86 -3.03
N ASP A 155 8.41 -12.99 -4.30
CA ASP A 155 8.53 -11.85 -5.22
C ASP A 155 7.22 -11.07 -5.36
N ILE A 156 6.09 -11.79 -5.48
CA ILE A 156 4.75 -11.18 -5.51
C ILE A 156 4.45 -10.47 -4.18
N ALA A 157 4.73 -11.09 -3.04
CA ALA A 157 4.49 -10.50 -1.72
C ALA A 157 5.37 -9.27 -1.45
N GLN A 158 6.59 -9.23 -2.01
CA GLN A 158 7.49 -8.09 -1.93
C GLN A 158 7.03 -6.90 -2.79
N HIS A 159 6.11 -7.10 -3.73
CA HIS A 159 5.60 -6.01 -4.56
C HIS A 159 5.01 -4.89 -3.67
N PRO A 160 5.40 -3.60 -3.87
CA PRO A 160 5.09 -2.55 -2.89
C PRO A 160 3.59 -2.24 -2.76
N CYS A 161 2.79 -2.56 -3.77
CA CYS A 161 1.33 -2.41 -3.73
C CYS A 161 0.56 -3.66 -3.31
N VAL A 162 1.24 -4.79 -3.15
CA VAL A 162 0.60 -6.04 -2.69
C VAL A 162 0.40 -5.95 -1.18
N LYS A 163 -0.88 -6.07 -0.79
CA LYS A 163 -1.35 -6.13 0.58
C LYS A 163 -1.26 -7.56 1.12
N HIS A 164 -1.68 -8.53 0.31
CA HIS A 164 -1.83 -9.90 0.76
C HIS A 164 -1.73 -10.90 -0.40
N VAL A 165 -1.21 -12.09 -0.13
CA VAL A 165 -1.13 -13.23 -1.05
C VAL A 165 -1.60 -14.50 -0.34
N SER A 166 -2.46 -15.26 -0.98
CA SER A 166 -3.01 -16.51 -0.43
C SER A 166 -3.07 -17.61 -1.50
N LEU A 167 -2.83 -18.86 -1.09
CA LEU A 167 -3.00 -20.03 -1.95
C LEU A 167 -4.49 -20.36 -2.09
N MET A 168 -4.97 -20.50 -3.33
CA MET A 168 -6.28 -21.06 -3.57
C MET A 168 -6.22 -22.59 -3.43
N LYS A 169 -7.07 -23.14 -2.57
CA LYS A 169 -7.31 -24.59 -2.55
C LYS A 169 -8.07 -24.96 -3.82
N SER A 170 -7.72 -26.09 -4.41
CA SER A 170 -8.27 -26.58 -5.70
C SER A 170 -9.79 -26.83 -5.70
N LEU A 171 -10.46 -26.73 -4.54
CA LEU A 171 -11.92 -26.91 -4.39
C LEU A 171 -12.71 -25.59 -4.42
N ASP A 172 -12.08 -24.42 -4.40
CA ASP A 172 -12.76 -23.13 -4.50
C ASP A 172 -12.77 -22.64 -5.96
N ILE A 173 -13.57 -23.30 -6.80
CA ILE A 173 -14.07 -22.71 -8.05
C ILE A 173 -15.49 -22.20 -7.78
N PRO A 174 -15.69 -21.00 -7.20
CA PRO A 174 -16.96 -20.33 -7.34
C PRO A 174 -17.04 -19.84 -8.79
N ASP A 175 -18.16 -20.12 -9.44
CA ASP A 175 -18.48 -19.82 -10.84
C ASP A 175 -18.12 -20.91 -11.87
N ILE A 176 -18.59 -22.15 -11.63
CA ILE A 176 -19.27 -22.85 -12.73
C ILE A 176 -20.76 -22.55 -12.54
N LYS A 177 -21.26 -21.53 -13.25
CA LYS A 177 -22.70 -21.41 -13.48
C LYS A 177 -23.12 -22.63 -14.29
N ASN A 178 -23.77 -23.60 -13.65
CA ASN A 178 -24.66 -24.52 -14.35
C ASN A 178 -25.89 -23.75 -14.85
#